data_AF-A0A7C1D0E6-F1
#
_entry.id   AF-A0A7C1D0E6-F1
#
_cell.length_a   1.000
_cell.length_b   1.000
_cell.length_c   1.000
_cell.angle_alpha   90.00
_cell.angle_beta   90.00
_cell.angle_gamma   90.00
#
_symmetry.space_group_name_H-M   'P 1'
#
loop_
_entity.id
_entity.type
_entity.pdbx_description
1 polymer ?
#
loop_
_entity_poly.entity_id
_entity_poly.type
_entity_poly.pdbx_seq_one_letter_code
_entity_poly.pdbx_strand_id
1 'polypeptide(L)'
;MQQPIIAAMRSATLFTKGISTFVIVAFFMLVTSPAVAAVRAEADKRAAEQARAPSPEQQLNQRVQHVQERLASLRHALEAGTDATQEKDELKRLHREIEQLDRQVSRHFADIQAQLKARQVPDVILQRHREAVSNYRAELEALTAGLRRIDTARDDKERKRETEETAARLKDKKYKRAHQPFDPEQLPHHSPRPDHDNKPRTRKQDFTRAGLFDHPPQKVAALGDFRYDTLADASDPAYLGESVEVVLTEAIEARAAELNHDPVEIYHWVRNNIEWIPSWGTMQDADITLGSQRGNAFDIASLTLALLRASGIPARYVHGTIDVPEDRFRNWVGGFTDITDAANFAASGGIPVVSLVENGRISRIRMEHVWVEAAIDFYPSRGAVMQEADAWVALDPSFKQYEFLEGLDVAEVAGIDGAALADSFMQSGTVNETEGWVQGLDASVLQAAQTEAQQKLAYHISNQMTDPTVGDVIGGRKVIIQEFPNLPSALPYRILVEGTRYGAVPDKLRNRITF
;
A
#
# COMPACT_ATOMS: atom_id res chain seq x y z
N MET A 1 -76.51 -13.12 5.60
CA MET A 1 -75.69 -12.36 4.63
C MET A 1 -74.49 -11.82 5.38
N GLN A 2 -73.29 -12.27 4.98
CA GLN A 2 -72.01 -11.98 5.61
C GLN A 2 -71.58 -10.53 5.35
N GLN A 3 -71.05 -9.84 6.36
CA GLN A 3 -70.38 -8.57 6.18
C GLN A 3 -68.94 -8.80 5.67
N PRO A 4 -68.40 -7.90 4.81
CA PRO A 4 -67.07 -8.05 4.23
C PRO A 4 -65.96 -7.80 5.25
N ILE A 5 -64.93 -8.66 5.22
CA ILE A 5 -63.73 -8.68 6.10
C ILE A 5 -62.99 -7.32 6.14
N ILE A 6 -63.13 -6.49 5.10
CA ILE A 6 -62.52 -5.16 5.00
C ILE A 6 -63.13 -4.16 6.00
N ALA A 7 -64.39 -4.36 6.43
CA ALA A 7 -65.03 -3.49 7.42
C ALA A 7 -64.53 -3.73 8.86
N ALA A 8 -64.08 -4.95 9.17
CA ALA A 8 -63.50 -5.29 10.48
C ALA A 8 -62.08 -4.73 10.68
N MET A 9 -61.35 -4.43 9.59
CA MET A 9 -60.02 -3.83 9.66
C MET A 9 -60.02 -2.31 9.87
N ARG A 10 -61.16 -1.62 9.75
CA ARG A 10 -61.27 -0.16 9.92
C ARG A 10 -61.60 0.30 11.35
N SER A 11 -61.94 -0.60 12.28
CA SER A 11 -62.23 -0.25 13.68
C SER A 11 -61.08 -0.54 14.67
N ALA A 12 -59.90 -0.94 14.20
CA ALA A 12 -58.73 -1.16 15.06
C ALA A 12 -57.92 0.14 15.23
N THR A 13 -58.43 1.07 16.03
CA THR A 13 -57.76 2.34 16.42
C THR A 13 -56.41 2.18 17.12
N LEU A 14 -55.97 0.95 17.40
CA LEU A 14 -54.65 0.63 17.97
C LEU A 14 -53.57 0.41 16.87
N PHE A 15 -53.94 -0.10 15.69
CA PHE A 15 -52.99 -0.40 14.61
C PHE A 15 -52.49 0.88 13.93
N THR A 16 -53.37 1.86 13.72
CA THR A 16 -53.03 3.14 13.07
C THR A 16 -52.30 4.12 14.00
N LYS A 17 -52.49 4.00 15.33
CA LYS A 17 -51.75 4.79 16.33
C LYS A 17 -50.34 4.25 16.57
N GLY A 18 -50.13 2.94 16.49
CA GLY A 18 -48.79 2.33 16.55
C GLY A 18 -47.90 2.77 15.39
N ILE A 19 -48.41 2.72 14.15
CA ILE A 19 -47.66 3.10 12.95
C ILE A 19 -47.34 4.61 12.92
N SER A 20 -48.29 5.46 13.31
CA SER A 20 -48.05 6.93 13.34
C SER A 20 -47.05 7.33 14.42
N THR A 21 -47.04 6.65 15.57
CA THR A 21 -46.07 6.90 16.64
C THR A 21 -44.69 6.36 16.26
N PHE A 22 -44.61 5.20 15.61
CA PHE A 22 -43.34 4.63 15.12
C PHE A 22 -42.72 5.47 14.01
N VAL A 23 -43.50 6.01 13.07
CA VAL A 23 -42.99 6.91 12.01
C VAL A 23 -42.51 8.24 12.57
N ILE A 24 -43.21 8.82 13.56
CA ILE A 24 -42.79 10.08 14.20
C ILE A 24 -41.53 9.86 15.05
N VAL A 25 -41.43 8.76 15.80
CA VAL A 25 -40.22 8.43 16.59
C VAL A 25 -39.04 8.09 15.68
N ALA A 26 -39.25 7.34 14.60
CA ALA A 26 -38.22 7.03 13.61
C ALA A 26 -37.72 8.29 12.87
N PHE A 27 -38.61 9.22 12.51
CA PHE A 27 -38.21 10.51 11.92
C PHE A 27 -37.54 11.45 12.93
N PHE A 28 -37.98 11.45 14.20
CA PHE A 28 -37.34 12.25 15.24
C PHE A 28 -35.93 11.71 15.56
N MET A 29 -35.74 10.39 15.58
CA MET A 29 -34.42 9.77 15.70
C MET A 29 -33.53 9.99 14.48
N LEU A 30 -34.07 9.98 13.25
CA LEU A 30 -33.31 10.29 12.02
C LEU A 30 -32.87 11.76 11.92
N VAL A 31 -33.60 12.71 12.52
CA VAL A 31 -33.27 14.14 12.49
C VAL A 31 -32.38 14.56 13.68
N THR A 32 -32.50 13.90 14.82
CA THR A 32 -31.69 14.22 16.02
C THR A 32 -30.39 13.43 16.11
N SER A 33 -30.31 12.23 15.53
CA SER A 33 -29.10 11.40 15.51
C SER A 33 -27.90 12.09 14.82
N PRO A 34 -28.02 12.78 13.67
CA PRO A 34 -26.89 13.48 13.07
C PRO A 34 -26.39 14.66 13.92
N ALA A 35 -27.29 15.36 14.61
CA ALA A 35 -26.94 16.49 15.47
C ALA A 35 -26.29 16.01 16.79
N VAL A 36 -26.82 14.95 17.41
CA VAL A 36 -26.24 14.33 18.60
C VAL A 36 -24.93 13.61 18.28
N ALA A 37 -24.82 12.96 17.12
CA ALA A 37 -23.57 12.38 16.62
C ALA A 37 -22.56 13.46 16.24
N ALA A 38 -22.97 14.61 15.69
CA ALA A 38 -22.08 15.74 15.43
C ALA A 38 -21.61 16.41 16.74
N VAL A 39 -22.47 16.51 17.75
CA VAL A 39 -22.07 17.03 19.08
C VAL A 39 -21.19 16.05 19.83
N ARG A 40 -21.44 14.73 19.75
CA ARG A 40 -20.54 13.69 20.28
C ARG A 40 -19.22 13.67 19.52
N ALA A 41 -19.24 13.71 18.19
CA ALA A 41 -18.04 13.77 17.37
C ALA A 41 -17.23 15.05 17.63
N GLU A 42 -17.88 16.19 17.86
CA GLU A 42 -17.21 17.44 18.25
C GLU A 42 -16.67 17.38 19.69
N ALA A 43 -17.38 16.74 20.62
CA ALA A 43 -16.90 16.50 21.98
C ALA A 43 -15.73 15.50 22.02
N ASP A 44 -15.80 14.44 21.24
CA ASP A 44 -14.75 13.42 21.05
C ASP A 44 -13.57 14.02 20.29
N LYS A 45 -13.81 14.90 19.31
CA LYS A 45 -12.78 15.68 18.62
C LYS A 45 -12.09 16.65 19.57
N ARG A 46 -12.83 17.35 20.44
CA ARG A 46 -12.24 18.23 21.47
C ARG A 46 -11.49 17.45 22.55
N ALA A 47 -12.00 16.29 22.96
CA ALA A 47 -11.32 15.39 23.87
C ALA A 47 -10.05 14.80 23.23
N ALA A 48 -10.11 14.45 21.94
CA ALA A 48 -8.96 14.03 21.14
C ALA A 48 -7.97 15.19 20.92
N GLU A 49 -8.42 16.42 20.69
CA GLU A 49 -7.57 17.63 20.59
C GLU A 49 -6.88 17.97 21.91
N GLN A 50 -7.56 17.78 23.05
CA GLN A 50 -6.94 17.90 24.37
C GLN A 50 -5.97 16.76 24.66
N ALA A 51 -6.23 15.54 24.18
CA ALA A 51 -5.29 14.41 24.22
C ALA A 51 -4.12 14.54 23.23
N ARG A 52 -4.26 15.38 22.18
CA ARG A 52 -3.22 15.73 21.18
C ARG A 52 -2.28 16.83 21.65
N ALA A 53 -2.60 17.54 22.73
CA ALA A 53 -1.69 18.55 23.28
C ALA A 53 -0.36 17.86 23.68
N PRO A 54 0.80 18.37 23.23
CA PRO A 54 2.07 17.69 23.50
C PRO A 54 2.26 17.55 25.00
N SER A 55 2.66 16.36 25.47
CA SER A 55 2.87 16.13 26.89
C SER A 55 3.96 17.08 27.43
N PRO A 56 4.00 17.39 28.73
CA PRO A 56 5.06 18.22 29.30
C PRO A 56 6.47 17.75 28.94
N GLU A 57 6.68 16.43 28.79
CA GLU A 57 7.94 15.83 28.33
C GLU A 57 8.23 16.12 26.86
N GLN A 58 7.21 16.04 26.00
CA GLN A 58 7.35 16.36 24.57
C GLN A 58 7.65 17.85 24.37
N GLN A 59 6.94 18.72 25.09
CA GLN A 59 7.20 20.15 25.09
C GLN A 59 8.62 20.44 25.60
N LEU A 60 9.05 19.80 26.70
CA LEU A 60 10.39 19.96 27.25
C LEU A 60 11.46 19.57 26.22
N ASN A 61 11.28 18.44 25.54
CA ASN A 61 12.20 17.98 24.51
C ASN A 61 12.30 18.99 23.35
N GLN A 62 11.17 19.52 22.88
CA GLN A 62 11.14 20.56 21.84
C GLN A 62 11.88 21.83 22.29
N ARG A 63 11.71 22.27 23.55
CA ARG A 63 12.43 23.43 24.08
C ARG A 63 13.93 23.19 24.17
N VAL A 64 14.36 21.99 24.56
CA VAL A 64 15.78 21.63 24.60
C VAL A 64 16.39 21.61 23.18
N GLN A 65 15.67 21.11 22.18
CA GLN A 65 16.11 21.18 20.78
C GLN A 65 16.24 22.63 20.30
N HIS A 66 15.28 23.49 20.65
CA HIS A 66 15.35 24.92 20.32
C HIS A 66 16.53 25.61 21.01
N VAL A 67 16.86 25.23 22.25
CA VAL A 67 18.08 25.68 22.94
C VAL A 67 19.32 25.27 22.15
N GLN A 68 19.40 24.02 21.67
CA GLN A 68 20.55 23.55 20.89
C GLN A 68 20.75 24.38 19.61
N GLU A 69 19.67 24.67 18.88
CA GLU A 69 19.71 25.55 17.70
C GLU A 69 20.19 26.96 18.05
N ARG A 70 19.68 27.53 19.15
CA ARG A 70 20.04 28.88 19.58
C ARG A 70 21.44 29.00 20.14
N LEU A 71 21.96 27.97 20.78
CA LEU A 71 23.38 27.90 21.16
C LEU A 71 24.28 27.90 19.93
N ALA A 72 23.89 27.21 18.86
CA ALA A 72 24.64 27.22 17.59
C ALA A 72 24.61 28.61 16.93
N SER A 73 23.43 29.26 16.87
CA SER A 73 23.30 30.64 16.36
C SER A 73 24.10 31.65 17.19
N LEU A 74 24.00 31.58 18.52
CA LEU A 74 24.74 32.46 19.44
C LEU A 74 26.25 32.28 19.26
N ARG A 75 26.73 31.03 19.15
CA ARG A 75 28.14 30.75 18.90
C ARG A 75 28.62 31.42 17.61
N HIS A 76 27.87 31.28 16.52
CA HIS A 76 28.22 31.89 15.24
C HIS A 76 28.26 33.43 15.33
N ALA A 77 27.27 34.03 16.00
CA ALA A 77 27.24 35.48 16.18
C ALA A 77 28.43 36.00 17.00
N LEU A 78 28.80 35.29 18.08
CA LEU A 78 29.97 35.60 18.92
C LEU A 78 31.30 35.36 18.17
N GLU A 79 31.35 34.40 17.24
CA GLU A 79 32.51 34.17 16.36
C GLU A 79 32.68 35.28 15.31
N ALA A 80 31.57 35.74 14.75
CA ALA A 80 31.54 36.78 13.72
C ALA A 80 31.61 38.21 14.29
N GLY A 81 31.50 38.39 15.61
CA GLY A 81 31.44 39.69 16.26
C GLY A 81 30.19 40.50 15.90
N THR A 82 29.10 39.82 15.53
CA THR A 82 27.82 40.44 15.17
C THR A 82 26.92 40.62 16.39
N ASP A 83 25.87 41.44 16.28
CA ASP A 83 24.88 41.56 17.33
C ASP A 83 24.23 40.20 17.63
N ALA A 84 24.16 39.85 18.91
CA ALA A 84 23.65 38.59 19.43
C ALA A 84 22.55 38.78 20.48
N THR A 85 21.96 39.98 20.54
CA THR A 85 20.95 40.35 21.54
C THR A 85 19.71 39.47 21.44
N GLN A 86 19.25 39.18 20.22
CA GLN A 86 18.08 38.34 20.00
C GLN A 86 18.29 36.91 20.53
N GLU A 87 19.42 36.28 20.21
CA GLU A 87 19.73 34.92 20.63
C GLU A 87 19.84 34.83 22.17
N LYS A 88 20.41 35.84 22.81
CA LYS A 88 20.52 35.94 24.26
C LYS A 88 19.12 36.00 24.91
N ASP A 89 18.23 36.84 24.40
CA ASP A 89 16.87 36.97 24.93
C ASP A 89 16.02 35.72 24.68
N GLU A 90 16.18 35.07 23.53
CA GLU A 90 15.52 33.81 23.24
C GLU A 90 16.00 32.68 24.15
N LEU A 91 17.30 32.58 24.43
CA LEU A 91 17.84 31.60 25.39
C LEU A 91 17.34 31.85 26.83
N LYS A 92 17.23 33.12 27.26
CA LYS A 92 16.60 33.48 28.55
C LYS A 92 15.14 33.05 28.63
N ARG A 93 14.39 33.23 27.55
CA ARG A 93 12.99 32.79 27.48
C ARG A 93 12.92 31.27 27.56
N LEU A 94 13.69 30.56 26.75
CA LEU A 94 13.73 29.09 26.73
C LEU A 94 14.16 28.51 28.08
N HIS A 95 15.12 29.14 28.77
CA HIS A 95 15.54 28.75 30.12
C HIS A 95 14.35 28.74 31.10
N ARG A 96 13.53 29.81 31.11
CA ARG A 96 12.35 29.91 31.97
C ARG A 96 11.26 28.89 31.60
N GLU A 97 11.04 28.66 30.32
CA GLU A 97 10.08 27.66 29.83
C GLU A 97 10.50 26.24 30.24
N ILE A 98 11.79 25.92 30.13
CA ILE A 98 12.36 24.64 30.57
C ILE A 98 12.16 24.44 32.09
N GLU A 99 12.44 25.46 32.91
CA GLU A 99 12.21 25.37 34.37
C GLU A 99 10.73 25.18 34.74
N GLN A 100 9.81 25.75 33.95
CA GLN A 100 8.37 25.54 34.14
C GLN A 100 7.92 24.13 33.78
N LEU A 101 8.41 23.61 32.64
CA LEU A 101 8.10 22.27 32.17
C LEU A 101 8.72 21.20 33.07
N ASP A 102 9.93 21.43 33.59
CA ASP A 102 10.57 20.51 34.54
C ASP A 102 9.72 20.24 35.78
N ARG A 103 9.08 21.28 36.34
CA ARG A 103 8.18 21.12 37.49
C ARG A 103 7.00 20.21 37.17
N GLN A 104 6.53 20.20 35.92
CA GLN A 104 5.43 19.35 35.49
C GLN A 104 5.92 17.91 35.27
N VAL A 105 7.03 17.73 34.56
CA VAL A 105 7.66 16.42 34.30
C VAL A 105 8.08 15.74 35.61
N SER A 106 8.64 16.50 36.56
CA SER A 106 9.02 15.99 37.88
C SER A 106 7.82 15.50 38.70
N ARG A 107 6.65 16.12 38.57
CA ARG A 107 5.40 15.62 39.19
C ARG A 107 4.95 14.33 38.52
N HIS A 108 4.98 14.29 37.19
CA HIS A 108 4.61 13.08 36.45
C HIS A 108 5.52 11.89 36.79
N PHE A 109 6.83 12.09 36.97
CA PHE A 109 7.72 11.04 37.45
C PHE A 109 7.37 10.55 38.86
N ALA A 110 6.90 11.43 39.75
CA ALA A 110 6.44 11.05 41.08
C ALA A 110 5.13 10.25 41.02
N ASP A 111 4.20 10.64 40.14
CA ASP A 111 2.94 9.93 39.91
C ASP A 111 3.19 8.52 39.36
N ILE A 112 4.08 8.39 38.37
CA ILE A 112 4.52 7.08 37.84
C ILE A 112 5.14 6.25 38.96
N GLN A 113 6.00 6.83 39.79
CA GLN A 113 6.61 6.10 40.90
C GLN A 113 5.56 5.60 41.91
N ALA A 114 4.52 6.40 42.21
CA ALA A 114 3.42 6.00 43.06
C ALA A 114 2.59 4.87 42.44
N GLN A 115 2.31 4.94 41.14
CA GLN A 115 1.60 3.89 40.40
C GLN A 115 2.39 2.58 40.35
N LEU A 116 3.69 2.63 40.09
CA LEU A 116 4.56 1.45 40.07
C LEU A 116 4.58 0.76 41.45
N LYS A 117 4.65 1.53 42.54
CA LYS A 117 4.54 0.99 43.91
C LYS A 117 3.18 0.36 44.19
N ALA A 118 2.08 1.03 43.79
CA ALA A 118 0.73 0.52 43.99
C ALA A 118 0.49 -0.81 43.24
N ARG A 119 1.12 -0.98 42.08
CA ARG A 119 1.03 -2.20 41.26
C ARG A 119 1.98 -3.33 41.68
N GLN A 120 2.74 -3.16 42.76
CA GLN A 120 3.68 -4.17 43.29
C GLN A 120 4.62 -4.75 42.21
N VAL A 121 5.13 -3.88 41.33
CA VAL A 121 6.06 -4.31 40.27
C VAL A 121 7.39 -4.80 40.86
N PRO A 122 8.13 -5.70 40.18
CA PRO A 122 9.44 -6.14 40.62
C PRO A 122 10.41 -4.99 40.94
N ASP A 123 11.24 -5.15 41.98
CA ASP A 123 12.15 -4.10 42.46
C ASP A 123 13.10 -3.57 41.37
N VAL A 124 13.48 -4.41 40.40
CA VAL A 124 14.29 -4.01 39.24
C VAL A 124 13.63 -2.91 38.42
N ILE A 125 12.30 -2.88 38.33
CA ILE A 125 11.56 -1.84 37.59
C ILE A 125 11.57 -0.53 38.38
N LEU A 126 11.42 -0.59 39.71
CA LEU A 126 11.55 0.58 40.58
C LEU A 126 12.98 1.13 40.57
N GLN A 127 13.99 0.28 40.50
CA GLN A 127 15.39 0.70 40.37
C GLN A 127 15.63 1.41 39.04
N ARG A 128 15.22 0.82 37.91
CA ARG A 128 15.33 1.44 36.58
C ARG A 128 14.62 2.80 36.52
N HIS A 129 13.45 2.93 37.15
CA HIS A 129 12.75 4.21 37.26
C HIS A 129 13.55 5.25 38.04
N ARG A 130 14.11 4.89 39.20
CA ARG A 130 14.95 5.80 40.00
C ARG A 130 16.21 6.24 39.23
N GLU A 131 16.86 5.31 38.55
CA GLU A 131 18.03 5.59 37.71
C GLU A 131 17.66 6.54 36.56
N ALA A 132 16.54 6.31 35.88
CA ALA A 132 16.05 7.19 34.83
C ALA A 132 15.74 8.62 35.33
N VAL A 133 15.05 8.75 36.47
CA VAL A 133 14.76 10.05 37.09
C VAL A 133 16.03 10.76 37.54
N SER A 134 16.99 10.04 38.13
CA SER A 134 18.28 10.59 38.54
C SER A 134 19.07 11.11 37.34
N ASN A 135 19.15 10.33 36.27
CA ASN A 135 19.82 10.72 35.03
C ASN A 135 19.17 11.95 34.40
N TYR A 136 17.83 11.97 34.31
CA TYR A 136 17.07 13.12 33.83
C TYR A 136 17.40 14.39 34.62
N ARG A 137 17.35 14.33 35.96
CA ARG A 137 17.62 15.49 36.83
C ARG A 137 19.04 16.01 36.65
N ALA A 138 20.03 15.12 36.63
CA ALA A 138 21.43 15.50 36.48
C ALA A 138 21.70 16.19 35.14
N GLU A 139 21.08 15.72 34.05
CA GLU A 139 21.23 16.35 32.74
C GLU A 139 20.52 17.70 32.64
N LEU A 140 19.33 17.82 33.22
CA LEU A 140 18.59 19.07 33.19
C LEU A 140 19.22 20.15 34.08
N GLU A 141 19.71 19.77 35.25
CA GLU A 141 20.46 20.65 36.15
C GLU A 141 21.72 21.18 35.45
N ALA A 142 22.42 20.32 34.71
CA ALA A 142 23.57 20.75 33.94
C ALA A 142 23.23 21.72 32.81
N LEU A 143 22.15 21.46 32.07
CA LEU A 143 21.68 22.36 31.02
C LEU A 143 21.29 23.72 31.60
N THR A 144 20.48 23.72 32.66
CA THR A 144 20.05 24.95 33.32
C THR A 144 21.21 25.73 33.92
N ALA A 145 22.20 25.06 34.53
CA ALA A 145 23.43 25.68 34.99
C ALA A 145 24.26 26.28 33.84
N GLY A 146 24.38 25.58 32.71
CA GLY A 146 25.05 26.10 31.50
C GLY A 146 24.38 27.37 30.97
N LEU A 147 23.05 27.35 30.82
CA LEU A 147 22.27 28.52 30.39
C LEU A 147 22.43 29.71 31.34
N ARG A 148 22.47 29.48 32.67
CA ARG A 148 22.74 30.55 33.64
C ARG A 148 24.13 31.15 33.48
N ARG A 149 25.17 30.33 33.24
CA ARG A 149 26.54 30.84 33.02
C ARG A 149 26.66 31.66 31.74
N ILE A 150 25.93 31.28 30.68
CA ILE A 150 25.85 32.06 29.43
C ILE A 150 25.20 33.43 29.69
N ASP A 151 24.14 33.45 30.49
CA ASP A 151 23.44 34.70 30.84
C ASP A 151 24.30 35.64 31.70
N THR A 152 24.98 35.11 32.72
CA THR A 152 25.78 35.90 33.66
C THR A 152 27.22 36.17 33.21
N ALA A 153 27.61 35.72 32.01
CA ALA A 153 28.96 35.94 31.47
C ALA A 153 29.32 37.43 31.39
N ARG A 154 30.55 37.78 31.79
CA ARG A 154 31.02 39.17 31.91
C ARG A 154 31.34 39.81 30.57
N ASP A 155 31.81 39.02 29.62
CA ASP A 155 32.19 39.45 28.28
C ASP A 155 31.82 38.40 27.22
N ASP A 156 31.95 38.76 25.94
CA ASP A 156 31.63 37.86 24.82
C ASP A 156 32.58 36.66 24.71
N LYS A 157 33.81 36.77 25.24
CA LYS A 157 34.79 35.68 25.23
C LYS A 157 34.42 34.59 26.25
N GLU A 158 34.06 34.99 27.46
CA GLU A 158 33.52 34.11 28.50
C GLU A 158 32.21 33.48 28.00
N ARG A 159 31.30 34.28 27.43
CA ARG A 159 30.03 33.77 26.89
C ARG A 159 30.22 32.75 25.78
N LYS A 160 31.18 32.96 24.88
CA LYS A 160 31.51 32.01 23.82
C LYS A 160 31.95 30.67 24.42
N ARG A 161 32.85 30.69 25.41
CA ARG A 161 33.32 29.47 26.08
C ARG A 161 32.16 28.70 26.73
N GLU A 162 31.31 29.39 27.50
CA GLU A 162 30.16 28.76 28.16
C GLU A 162 29.13 28.21 27.14
N THR A 163 28.96 28.89 26.01
CA THR A 163 28.11 28.45 24.89
C THR A 163 28.65 27.17 24.26
N GLU A 164 29.96 27.09 24.01
CA GLU A 164 30.62 25.91 23.45
C GLU A 164 30.54 24.70 24.40
N GLU A 165 30.81 24.90 25.69
CA GLU A 165 30.71 23.85 26.71
C GLU A 165 29.26 23.32 26.84
N THR A 166 28.27 24.21 26.88
CA THR A 166 26.86 23.83 26.97
C THR A 166 26.41 23.10 25.71
N ALA A 167 26.79 23.58 24.52
CA ALA A 167 26.46 22.93 23.26
C ALA A 167 27.12 21.55 23.10
N ALA A 168 28.38 21.40 23.50
CA ALA A 168 29.10 20.12 23.46
C ALA A 168 28.39 19.05 24.30
N ARG A 169 27.86 19.43 25.46
CA ARG A 169 27.12 18.51 26.34
C ARG A 169 25.79 18.04 25.76
N LEU A 170 25.15 18.84 24.91
CA LEU A 170 23.90 18.48 24.22
C LEU A 170 24.14 17.65 22.94
N LYS A 171 25.31 17.79 22.30
CA LYS A 171 25.63 17.19 20.99
C LYS A 171 25.49 15.66 20.96
N ASP A 172 25.87 14.98 22.04
CA ASP A 172 25.87 13.51 22.10
C ASP A 172 24.55 12.93 22.66
N LYS A 173 23.60 13.79 23.03
CA LYS A 173 22.31 13.35 23.58
C LYS A 173 21.33 13.14 22.42
N LYS A 174 21.16 11.88 22.00
CA LYS A 174 20.11 11.48 21.04
C LYS A 174 18.73 11.67 21.68
N TYR A 175 18.12 12.83 21.44
CA TYR A 175 16.71 13.03 21.74
C TYR A 175 15.89 12.05 20.91
N LYS A 176 15.05 11.22 21.54
CA LYS A 176 14.11 10.38 20.82
C LYS A 176 13.30 11.28 19.87
N ARG A 177 13.25 10.92 18.58
CA ARG A 177 12.38 11.56 17.59
C ARG A 177 11.01 11.76 18.24
N ALA A 178 10.44 12.97 18.13
CA ALA A 178 9.04 13.15 18.46
C ALA A 178 8.26 12.07 17.70
N HIS A 179 7.45 11.29 18.41
CA HIS A 179 6.52 10.37 17.76
C HIS A 179 5.73 11.21 16.75
N GLN A 180 5.64 10.76 15.49
CA GLN A 180 4.77 11.41 14.52
C GLN A 180 3.39 11.56 15.16
N PRO A 181 2.77 12.75 15.11
CA PRO A 181 1.42 12.91 15.61
C PRO A 181 0.53 11.88 14.92
N PHE A 182 -0.15 11.05 15.71
CA PHE A 182 -1.13 10.11 15.19
C PHE A 182 -2.30 10.92 14.64
N ASP A 183 -2.44 10.94 13.31
CA ASP A 183 -3.59 11.51 12.63
C ASP A 183 -4.58 10.38 12.32
N PRO A 184 -5.76 10.33 12.97
CA PRO A 184 -6.78 9.32 12.69
C PRO A 184 -7.30 9.37 11.24
N GLU A 185 -7.18 10.51 10.55
CA GLU A 185 -7.53 10.65 9.13
C GLU A 185 -6.39 10.20 8.19
N GLN A 186 -5.17 10.08 8.72
CA GLN A 186 -3.99 9.57 8.00
C GLN A 186 -3.35 8.44 8.79
N LEU A 187 -4.04 7.30 8.79
CA LEU A 187 -3.51 6.09 9.39
C LEU A 187 -2.16 5.72 8.75
N PRO A 188 -1.18 5.25 9.54
CA PRO A 188 0.12 4.81 9.03
C PRO A 188 0.01 3.65 8.03
N HIS A 189 -1.14 2.96 7.99
CA HIS A 189 -1.53 2.01 6.96
C HIS A 189 -2.82 2.50 6.30
N HIS A 190 -2.69 3.28 5.23
CA HIS A 190 -3.81 3.59 4.34
C HIS A 190 -3.61 2.90 3.00
N SER A 191 -4.72 2.55 2.33
CA SER A 191 -4.65 2.08 0.94
C SER A 191 -3.98 3.17 0.10
N PRO A 192 -2.99 2.82 -0.73
CA PRO A 192 -2.38 3.77 -1.65
C PRO A 192 -3.46 4.49 -2.44
N ARG A 193 -3.37 5.82 -2.53
CA ARG A 193 -4.29 6.61 -3.34
C ARG A 193 -3.74 6.73 -4.76
N PRO A 194 -4.60 6.75 -5.79
CA PRO A 194 -4.15 6.98 -7.15
C PRO A 194 -3.49 8.36 -7.26
N ASP A 195 -2.30 8.40 -7.83
CA ASP A 195 -1.63 9.64 -8.20
C ASP A 195 -2.12 10.08 -9.59
N HIS A 196 -3.00 11.09 -9.62
CA HIS A 196 -3.56 11.61 -10.87
C HIS A 196 -2.54 12.35 -11.76
N ASP A 197 -1.38 12.71 -11.22
CA ASP A 197 -0.30 13.36 -11.96
C ASP A 197 0.67 12.33 -12.58
N ASN A 198 0.62 11.07 -12.14
CA ASN A 198 1.41 9.97 -12.71
C ASN A 198 0.83 9.52 -14.07
N LYS A 199 1.16 10.27 -15.13
CA LYS A 199 0.61 10.05 -16.47
C LYS A 199 1.58 9.28 -17.38
N PRO A 200 1.07 8.44 -18.30
CA PRO A 200 1.90 7.74 -19.27
C PRO A 200 2.70 8.67 -20.20
N ARG A 201 3.95 8.33 -20.45
CA ARG A 201 4.80 8.98 -21.45
C ARG A 201 4.38 8.58 -22.86
N THR A 202 4.05 9.56 -23.68
CA THR A 202 3.50 9.31 -25.03
C THR A 202 4.52 9.42 -26.15
N ARG A 203 5.76 9.83 -25.85
CA ARG A 203 6.84 9.97 -26.84
C ARG A 203 8.13 9.36 -26.31
N LYS A 204 8.94 8.78 -27.21
CA LYS A 204 10.26 8.18 -26.87
C LYS A 204 11.15 9.16 -26.08
N GLN A 205 11.15 10.44 -26.47
CA GLN A 205 11.94 11.49 -25.81
C GLN A 205 11.57 11.72 -24.33
N ASP A 206 10.32 11.44 -23.93
CA ASP A 206 9.87 11.64 -22.55
C ASP A 206 10.48 10.58 -21.62
N PHE A 207 10.75 9.37 -22.13
CA PHE A 207 11.47 8.31 -21.40
C PHE A 207 12.93 8.73 -21.18
N THR A 208 13.59 9.21 -22.23
CA THR A 208 14.95 9.75 -22.15
C THR A 208 15.05 10.91 -21.17
N ARG A 209 14.08 11.83 -21.17
CA ARG A 209 14.03 12.95 -20.20
C ARG A 209 13.83 12.47 -18.77
N ALA A 210 13.12 11.36 -18.56
CA ALA A 210 13.01 10.71 -17.26
C ALA A 210 14.28 9.95 -16.85
N GLY A 211 15.32 9.96 -17.69
CA GLY A 211 16.58 9.25 -17.48
C GLY A 211 16.45 7.75 -17.65
N LEU A 212 15.49 7.31 -18.48
CA LEU A 212 15.39 5.93 -18.96
C LEU A 212 16.03 5.90 -20.35
N PHE A 213 17.01 5.03 -20.55
CA PHE A 213 17.79 4.95 -21.78
C PHE A 213 17.82 3.52 -22.30
N ASP A 214 18.03 3.39 -23.61
CA ASP A 214 18.33 2.09 -24.22
C ASP A 214 19.66 1.57 -23.63
N HIS A 215 19.64 0.36 -23.05
CA HIS A 215 20.84 -0.25 -22.46
C HIS A 215 20.90 -1.77 -22.66
N PRO A 216 21.85 -2.30 -23.45
CA PRO A 216 22.92 -1.59 -24.15
C PRO A 216 22.37 -0.63 -25.24
N PRO A 217 23.16 0.39 -25.65
CA PRO A 217 22.77 1.27 -26.74
C PRO A 217 22.47 0.46 -28.00
N GLN A 218 21.34 0.72 -28.64
CA GLN A 218 20.96 0.02 -29.88
C GLN A 218 22.00 0.29 -30.97
N LYS A 219 22.55 -0.77 -31.57
CA LYS A 219 23.37 -0.62 -32.77
C LYS A 219 22.42 -0.61 -33.96
N VAL A 220 22.10 0.58 -34.45
CA VAL A 220 21.52 0.71 -35.79
C VAL A 220 22.50 0.07 -36.76
N ALA A 221 22.00 -0.88 -37.56
CA ALA A 221 22.79 -1.65 -38.50
C ALA A 221 23.82 -0.75 -39.20
N ALA A 222 25.10 -1.11 -39.09
CA ALA A 222 26.12 -0.50 -39.94
C ALA A 222 25.70 -0.67 -41.40
N LEU A 223 25.98 0.32 -42.26
CA LEU A 223 25.77 0.26 -43.71
C LEU A 223 26.56 -0.91 -44.32
N GLY A 224 26.01 -2.12 -44.22
CA GLY A 224 26.53 -3.36 -44.76
C GLY A 224 25.36 -4.20 -45.28
N ASP A 225 25.68 -5.23 -46.05
CA ASP A 225 24.67 -6.11 -46.65
C ASP A 225 23.84 -6.78 -45.56
N PHE A 226 22.51 -6.64 -45.64
CA PHE A 226 21.57 -7.30 -44.75
C PHE A 226 21.72 -8.82 -44.89
N ARG A 227 22.18 -9.50 -43.83
CA ARG A 227 22.17 -10.96 -43.76
C ARG A 227 21.14 -11.40 -42.72
N TYR A 228 20.30 -12.36 -43.10
CA TYR A 228 19.27 -12.95 -42.23
C TYR A 228 19.85 -13.75 -41.06
N ASP A 229 21.12 -14.20 -41.16
CA ASP A 229 21.79 -15.11 -40.22
C ASP A 229 22.39 -14.41 -38.98
N THR A 230 22.35 -13.08 -38.91
CA THR A 230 22.80 -12.34 -37.72
C THR A 230 21.81 -11.24 -37.35
N LEU A 231 20.85 -11.57 -36.48
CA LEU A 231 19.95 -10.59 -35.89
C LEU A 231 20.75 -9.57 -35.09
N ALA A 232 20.66 -8.29 -35.47
CA ALA A 232 21.40 -7.21 -34.84
C ALA A 232 21.16 -7.18 -33.32
N ASP A 233 22.25 -7.01 -32.58
CA ASP A 233 22.32 -6.97 -31.11
C ASP A 233 21.90 -8.25 -30.37
N ALA A 234 21.45 -9.32 -31.06
CA ALA A 234 21.02 -10.55 -30.40
C ALA A 234 22.17 -11.27 -29.67
N SER A 235 23.40 -11.14 -30.16
CA SER A 235 24.57 -11.72 -29.51
C SER A 235 25.12 -10.88 -28.34
N ASP A 236 24.45 -9.79 -27.95
CA ASP A 236 24.92 -8.97 -26.83
C ASP A 236 24.79 -9.75 -25.51
N PRO A 237 25.87 -9.90 -24.72
CA PRO A 237 25.82 -10.62 -23.45
C PRO A 237 24.75 -10.11 -22.48
N ALA A 238 24.36 -8.83 -22.56
CA ALA A 238 23.31 -8.27 -21.72
C ALA A 238 21.92 -8.87 -21.99
N TYR A 239 21.73 -9.55 -23.12
CA TYR A 239 20.47 -10.21 -23.49
C TYR A 239 20.48 -11.72 -23.26
N LEU A 240 21.62 -12.30 -22.88
CA LEU A 240 21.79 -13.71 -22.54
C LEU A 240 22.14 -13.93 -21.07
N GLY A 241 22.80 -12.95 -20.43
CA GLY A 241 23.29 -13.06 -19.07
C GLY A 241 22.31 -12.62 -17.99
N GLU A 242 22.76 -12.78 -16.75
CA GLU A 242 22.02 -12.38 -15.56
C GLU A 242 21.92 -10.86 -15.37
N SER A 243 20.89 -10.44 -14.65
CA SER A 243 20.75 -9.12 -14.03
C SER A 243 20.19 -9.27 -12.62
N VAL A 244 20.03 -8.16 -11.89
CA VAL A 244 19.48 -8.18 -10.52
C VAL A 244 18.12 -8.87 -10.44
N GLU A 245 17.25 -8.66 -11.42
CA GLU A 245 15.92 -9.29 -11.47
C GLU A 245 15.91 -10.64 -12.20
N VAL A 246 16.91 -10.88 -13.05
CA VAL A 246 16.99 -12.02 -13.96
C VAL A 246 18.18 -12.86 -13.52
N VAL A 247 17.96 -13.68 -12.50
CA VAL A 247 18.97 -14.61 -11.98
C VAL A 247 18.67 -16.01 -12.54
N LEU A 248 19.66 -16.69 -13.07
CA LEU A 248 19.53 -18.03 -13.65
C LEU A 248 19.78 -19.05 -12.53
N THR A 249 18.85 -19.11 -11.57
CA THR A 249 18.90 -20.07 -10.47
C THR A 249 18.72 -21.50 -10.98
N GLU A 250 19.11 -22.50 -10.18
CA GLU A 250 18.85 -23.92 -10.49
C GLU A 250 17.36 -24.19 -10.75
N ALA A 251 16.46 -23.50 -10.04
CA ALA A 251 15.01 -23.62 -10.26
C ALA A 251 14.56 -23.05 -11.62
N ILE A 252 15.17 -21.96 -12.07
CA ILE A 252 14.93 -21.38 -13.39
C ILE A 252 15.46 -22.30 -14.49
N GLU A 253 16.69 -22.82 -14.36
CA GLU A 253 17.27 -23.77 -15.31
C GLU A 253 16.43 -25.05 -15.40
N ALA A 254 16.02 -25.60 -14.25
CA ALA A 254 15.14 -26.77 -14.19
C ALA A 254 13.80 -26.49 -14.87
N ARG A 255 13.16 -25.34 -14.60
CA ARG A 255 11.89 -24.98 -15.25
C ARG A 255 12.06 -24.79 -16.77
N ALA A 256 13.16 -24.19 -17.22
CA ALA A 256 13.45 -24.05 -18.64
C ALA A 256 13.62 -25.41 -19.33
N ALA A 257 14.30 -26.36 -18.67
CA ALA A 257 14.46 -27.72 -19.16
C ALA A 257 13.13 -28.50 -19.19
N GLU A 258 12.27 -28.34 -18.18
CA GLU A 258 10.91 -28.91 -18.17
C GLU A 258 10.05 -28.41 -19.33
N LEU A 259 10.29 -27.18 -19.78
CA LEU A 259 9.63 -26.53 -20.92
C LEU A 259 10.43 -26.73 -22.22
N ASN A 260 11.27 -27.77 -22.27
CA ASN A 260 12.05 -28.19 -23.42
C ASN A 260 12.97 -27.12 -24.03
N HIS A 261 13.30 -26.08 -23.26
CA HIS A 261 13.96 -24.87 -23.77
C HIS A 261 13.23 -24.23 -24.95
N ASP A 262 11.92 -24.48 -25.08
CA ASP A 262 11.11 -24.06 -26.20
C ASP A 262 10.41 -22.72 -25.89
N PRO A 263 10.59 -21.68 -26.73
CA PRO A 263 10.02 -20.36 -26.45
C PRO A 263 8.49 -20.33 -26.52
N VAL A 264 7.85 -21.23 -27.29
CA VAL A 264 6.39 -21.33 -27.36
C VAL A 264 5.86 -21.89 -26.03
N GLU A 265 6.43 -22.99 -25.55
CA GLU A 265 6.09 -23.60 -24.27
C GLU A 265 6.35 -22.64 -23.10
N ILE A 266 7.49 -21.96 -23.10
CA ILE A 266 7.84 -20.93 -22.10
C ILE A 266 6.78 -19.82 -22.08
N TYR A 267 6.46 -19.22 -23.21
CA TYR A 267 5.50 -18.12 -23.28
C TYR A 267 4.11 -18.52 -22.74
N HIS A 268 3.56 -19.64 -23.24
CA HIS A 268 2.23 -20.09 -22.83
C HIS A 268 2.21 -20.54 -21.37
N TRP A 269 3.26 -21.19 -20.89
CA TRP A 269 3.36 -21.61 -19.49
C TRP A 269 3.36 -20.40 -18.56
N VAL A 270 4.21 -19.39 -18.79
CA VAL A 270 4.24 -18.18 -17.94
C VAL A 270 2.88 -17.47 -17.99
N ARG A 271 2.30 -17.31 -19.17
CA ARG A 271 1.01 -16.64 -19.34
C ARG A 271 -0.10 -17.32 -18.54
N ASN A 272 -0.16 -18.64 -18.58
CA ASN A 272 -1.25 -19.42 -18.01
C ASN A 272 -1.08 -19.70 -16.51
N ASN A 273 0.16 -19.73 -16.00
CA ASN A 273 0.43 -20.17 -14.62
C ASN A 273 0.82 -19.04 -13.66
N ILE A 274 1.21 -17.87 -14.15
CA ILE A 274 1.65 -16.76 -13.29
C ILE A 274 0.55 -15.72 -13.16
N GLU A 275 0.03 -15.49 -11.97
CA GLU A 275 -1.01 -14.50 -11.71
C GLU A 275 -0.49 -13.06 -11.84
N TRP A 276 -1.24 -12.20 -12.53
CA TRP A 276 -0.86 -10.79 -12.65
C TRP A 276 -1.40 -9.94 -11.49
N ILE A 277 -0.52 -9.13 -10.91
CA ILE A 277 -0.82 -8.16 -9.85
C ILE A 277 -0.58 -6.74 -10.39
N PRO A 278 -1.57 -5.83 -10.32
CA PRO A 278 -1.43 -4.45 -10.77
C PRO A 278 -0.56 -3.63 -9.80
N SER A 279 0.75 -3.69 -9.98
CA SER A 279 1.70 -2.80 -9.31
C SER A 279 2.79 -2.32 -10.26
N TRP A 280 3.54 -1.30 -9.84
CA TRP A 280 4.56 -0.65 -10.66
C TRP A 280 5.98 -0.88 -10.16
N GLY A 281 6.91 -1.05 -11.10
CA GLY A 281 8.33 -1.33 -10.84
C GLY A 281 8.59 -2.77 -10.38
N THR A 282 9.85 -3.19 -10.38
CA THR A 282 10.21 -4.54 -9.93
C THR A 282 10.02 -4.65 -8.43
N MET A 283 9.24 -5.64 -8.00
CA MET A 283 9.02 -5.94 -6.58
C MET A 283 9.86 -7.13 -6.12
N GLN A 284 10.15 -8.04 -7.05
CA GLN A 284 10.80 -9.31 -6.79
C GLN A 284 11.61 -9.77 -8.01
N ASP A 285 12.50 -10.73 -7.81
CA ASP A 285 13.27 -11.34 -8.90
C ASP A 285 12.49 -12.49 -9.58
N ALA A 286 13.08 -13.04 -10.64
CA ALA A 286 12.52 -14.14 -11.42
C ALA A 286 12.27 -15.39 -10.56
N ASP A 287 13.14 -15.71 -9.60
CA ASP A 287 13.04 -16.91 -8.77
C ASP A 287 11.86 -16.84 -7.81
N ILE A 288 11.69 -15.70 -7.13
CA ILE A 288 10.52 -15.44 -6.29
C ILE A 288 9.23 -15.43 -7.13
N THR A 289 9.27 -14.88 -8.35
CA THR A 289 8.11 -14.90 -9.26
C THR A 289 7.73 -16.32 -9.67
N LEU A 290 8.73 -17.16 -9.96
CA LEU A 290 8.52 -18.58 -10.25
C LEU A 290 7.88 -19.30 -9.06
N GLY A 291 8.43 -19.11 -7.86
CA GLY A 291 7.97 -19.79 -6.64
C GLY A 291 6.60 -19.32 -6.14
N SER A 292 6.30 -18.03 -6.22
CA SER A 292 5.03 -17.45 -5.78
C SER A 292 3.91 -17.54 -6.81
N GLN A 293 4.26 -17.84 -8.07
CA GLN A 293 3.36 -17.90 -9.22
C GLN A 293 2.50 -16.64 -9.38
N ARG A 294 3.05 -15.48 -9.01
CA ARG A 294 2.38 -14.19 -9.11
C ARG A 294 3.41 -13.08 -9.27
N GLY A 295 3.05 -12.00 -9.95
CA GLY A 295 3.91 -10.84 -10.11
C GLY A 295 3.25 -9.74 -10.94
N ASN A 296 3.86 -8.57 -10.97
CA ASN A 296 3.41 -7.51 -11.87
C ASN A 296 4.04 -7.65 -13.27
N ALA A 297 3.83 -6.65 -14.13
CA ALA A 297 4.37 -6.68 -15.49
C ALA A 297 5.91 -6.79 -15.54
N PHE A 298 6.61 -6.12 -14.63
CA PHE A 298 8.07 -6.20 -14.53
C PHE A 298 8.49 -7.59 -14.06
N ASP A 299 7.91 -8.08 -12.97
CA ASP A 299 8.29 -9.36 -12.37
C ASP A 299 8.03 -10.54 -13.34
N ILE A 300 6.88 -10.53 -14.03
CA ILE A 300 6.51 -11.53 -15.05
C ILE A 300 7.45 -11.43 -16.27
N ALA A 301 7.82 -10.22 -16.71
CA ALA A 301 8.80 -10.05 -17.76
C ALA A 301 10.18 -10.57 -17.32
N SER A 302 10.60 -10.33 -16.07
CA SER A 302 11.85 -10.85 -15.51
C SER A 302 11.91 -12.37 -15.53
N LEU A 303 10.83 -13.04 -15.07
CA LEU A 303 10.72 -14.50 -15.14
C LEU A 303 10.79 -15.01 -16.58
N THR A 304 10.07 -14.35 -17.49
CA THR A 304 10.08 -14.72 -18.92
C THR A 304 11.48 -14.61 -19.51
N LEU A 305 12.19 -13.50 -19.24
CA LEU A 305 13.58 -13.31 -19.65
C LEU A 305 14.49 -14.38 -19.05
N ALA A 306 14.34 -14.72 -17.77
CA ALA A 306 15.17 -15.71 -17.10
C ALA A 306 15.04 -17.09 -17.77
N LEU A 307 13.81 -17.54 -18.06
CA LEU A 307 13.54 -18.82 -18.73
C LEU A 307 14.08 -18.84 -20.17
N LEU A 308 13.89 -17.75 -20.93
CA LEU A 308 14.42 -17.63 -22.29
C LEU A 308 15.96 -17.61 -22.30
N ARG A 309 16.58 -16.84 -21.41
CA ARG A 309 18.04 -16.73 -21.30
C ARG A 309 18.70 -18.02 -20.83
N ALA A 310 18.09 -18.73 -19.86
CA ALA A 310 18.51 -20.07 -19.47
C ALA A 310 18.43 -21.07 -20.65
N SER A 311 17.57 -20.80 -21.63
CA SER A 311 17.41 -21.58 -22.87
C SER A 311 18.35 -21.12 -23.99
N GLY A 312 19.26 -20.17 -23.71
CA GLY A 312 20.18 -19.62 -24.71
C GLY A 312 19.51 -18.68 -25.73
N ILE A 313 18.28 -18.23 -25.45
CA ILE A 313 17.50 -17.33 -26.31
C ILE A 313 17.73 -15.89 -25.85
N PRO A 314 18.33 -15.02 -26.68
CA PRO A 314 18.50 -13.62 -26.33
C PRO A 314 17.15 -12.94 -26.10
N ALA A 315 16.98 -12.31 -24.93
CA ALA A 315 15.74 -11.65 -24.54
C ALA A 315 16.00 -10.33 -23.80
N ARG A 316 15.12 -9.35 -24.00
CA ARG A 316 15.24 -8.00 -23.41
C ARG A 316 13.89 -7.42 -23.04
N TYR A 317 13.90 -6.48 -22.11
CA TYR A 317 12.71 -5.70 -21.78
C TYR A 317 12.46 -4.64 -22.84
N VAL A 318 11.19 -4.37 -23.08
CA VAL A 318 10.72 -3.16 -23.75
C VAL A 318 9.78 -2.43 -22.80
N HIS A 319 10.07 -1.16 -22.54
CA HIS A 319 9.23 -0.28 -21.76
C HIS A 319 8.62 0.76 -22.68
N GLY A 320 7.30 0.87 -22.66
CA GLY A 320 6.56 1.77 -23.52
C GLY A 320 5.21 2.14 -22.95
N THR A 321 4.35 2.65 -23.84
CA THR A 321 2.95 2.95 -23.52
C THR A 321 2.04 2.25 -24.50
N ILE A 322 0.96 1.70 -23.97
CA ILE A 322 -0.01 0.88 -24.70
C ILE A 322 -1.41 1.47 -24.53
N ASP A 323 -2.27 1.25 -25.51
CA ASP A 323 -3.70 1.55 -25.46
C ASP A 323 -4.47 0.22 -25.38
N VAL A 324 -5.15 -0.02 -24.25
CA VAL A 324 -5.95 -1.22 -23.99
C VAL A 324 -7.44 -0.89 -24.12
N PRO A 325 -8.22 -1.63 -24.92
CA PRO A 325 -9.68 -1.45 -24.98
C PRO A 325 -10.33 -1.56 -23.60
N GLU A 326 -11.37 -0.76 -23.37
CA GLU A 326 -12.03 -0.61 -22.06
C GLU A 326 -12.51 -1.95 -21.46
N ASP A 327 -13.17 -2.79 -22.25
CA ASP A 327 -13.66 -4.12 -21.86
C ASP A 327 -12.52 -5.05 -21.45
N ARG A 328 -11.45 -5.07 -22.25
CA ARG A 328 -10.25 -5.88 -22.01
C ARG A 328 -9.50 -5.42 -20.77
N PHE A 329 -9.43 -4.10 -20.55
CA PHE A 329 -8.78 -3.52 -19.38
C PHE A 329 -9.53 -3.85 -18.10
N ARG A 330 -10.86 -3.66 -18.04
CA ARG A 330 -11.67 -4.02 -16.85
C ARG A 330 -11.50 -5.47 -16.48
N ASN A 331 -11.55 -6.37 -17.47
CA ASN A 331 -11.34 -7.79 -17.26
C ASN A 331 -9.93 -8.08 -16.71
N TRP A 332 -8.90 -7.51 -17.33
CA TRP A 332 -7.51 -7.75 -16.94
C TRP A 332 -7.21 -7.30 -15.51
N VAL A 333 -7.72 -6.13 -15.10
CA VAL A 333 -7.36 -5.53 -13.81
C VAL A 333 -8.17 -6.00 -12.61
N GLY A 334 -9.17 -6.87 -12.79
CA GLY A 334 -9.94 -7.41 -11.66
C GLY A 334 -11.43 -7.61 -11.91
N GLY A 335 -11.91 -7.45 -13.15
CA GLY A 335 -13.30 -7.74 -13.50
C GLY A 335 -14.27 -6.65 -13.07
N PHE A 336 -13.81 -5.41 -12.98
CA PHE A 336 -14.62 -4.29 -12.52
C PHE A 336 -15.86 -4.06 -13.40
N THR A 337 -16.94 -3.60 -12.78
CA THR A 337 -18.15 -3.14 -13.47
C THR A 337 -17.96 -1.75 -14.09
N ASP A 338 -17.27 -0.85 -13.37
CA ASP A 338 -16.96 0.50 -13.82
C ASP A 338 -15.49 0.65 -14.24
N ILE A 339 -15.26 1.32 -15.37
CA ILE A 339 -13.91 1.50 -15.94
C ILE A 339 -13.07 2.52 -15.15
N THR A 340 -13.71 3.49 -14.51
CA THR A 340 -13.04 4.49 -13.66
C THR A 340 -12.48 3.82 -12.41
N ASP A 341 -13.23 2.90 -11.80
CA ASP A 341 -12.75 2.12 -10.64
C ASP A 341 -11.58 1.21 -11.02
N ALA A 342 -11.66 0.54 -12.18
CA ALA A 342 -10.55 -0.21 -12.75
C ALA A 342 -9.29 0.66 -12.95
N ALA A 343 -9.45 1.85 -13.52
CA ALA A 343 -8.34 2.77 -13.74
C ALA A 343 -7.75 3.29 -12.41
N ASN A 344 -8.60 3.62 -11.44
CA ASN A 344 -8.18 4.05 -10.11
C ASN A 344 -7.44 2.93 -9.36
N PHE A 345 -7.86 1.68 -9.53
CA PHE A 345 -7.20 0.52 -8.94
C PHE A 345 -5.82 0.26 -9.54
N ALA A 346 -5.67 0.38 -10.87
CA ALA A 346 -4.35 0.31 -11.49
C ALA A 346 -3.44 1.48 -11.05
N ALA A 347 -3.99 2.69 -10.97
CA ALA A 347 -3.28 3.89 -10.55
C ALA A 347 -2.84 3.84 -9.07
N SER A 348 -3.64 3.24 -8.17
CA SER A 348 -3.24 3.04 -6.78
C SER A 348 -2.07 2.07 -6.64
N GLY A 349 -1.93 1.13 -7.59
CA GLY A 349 -0.73 0.29 -7.74
C GLY A 349 0.51 1.04 -8.24
N GLY A 350 0.40 2.36 -8.50
CA GLY A 350 1.48 3.20 -9.04
C GLY A 350 1.63 3.12 -10.56
N ILE A 351 0.74 2.40 -11.26
CA ILE A 351 0.80 2.28 -12.72
C ILE A 351 0.40 3.61 -13.34
N PRO A 352 1.23 4.21 -14.22
CA PRO A 352 0.83 5.40 -14.95
C PRO A 352 -0.31 5.06 -15.90
N VAL A 353 -1.48 5.66 -15.72
CA VAL A 353 -2.68 5.40 -16.53
C VAL A 353 -3.46 6.68 -16.82
N VAL A 354 -4.16 6.71 -17.96
CA VAL A 354 -5.15 7.76 -18.28
C VAL A 354 -6.29 7.19 -19.11
N SER A 355 -7.51 7.59 -18.79
CA SER A 355 -8.72 7.22 -19.53
C SER A 355 -8.86 8.06 -20.81
N LEU A 356 -9.06 7.40 -21.95
CA LEU A 356 -9.27 8.08 -23.23
C LEU A 356 -10.75 8.06 -23.61
N VAL A 357 -11.32 9.26 -23.74
CA VAL A 357 -12.75 9.47 -24.02
C VAL A 357 -12.96 9.63 -25.53
N GLU A 358 -13.86 8.81 -26.09
CA GLU A 358 -14.34 8.92 -27.45
C GLU A 358 -15.87 8.93 -27.43
N ASN A 359 -16.50 9.86 -28.14
CA ASN A 359 -17.98 9.99 -28.21
C ASN A 359 -18.65 10.04 -26.82
N GLY A 360 -18.04 10.73 -25.85
CA GLY A 360 -18.58 10.92 -24.50
C GLY A 360 -18.47 9.71 -23.57
N ARG A 361 -17.80 8.62 -23.99
CA ARG A 361 -17.53 7.43 -23.15
C ARG A 361 -16.04 7.10 -23.15
N ILE A 362 -15.56 6.51 -22.06
CA ILE A 362 -14.19 5.97 -22.00
C ILE A 362 -14.14 4.76 -22.94
N SER A 363 -13.28 4.82 -23.96
CA SER A 363 -13.16 3.78 -24.99
C SER A 363 -11.98 2.85 -24.76
N ARG A 364 -10.93 3.38 -24.14
CA ARG A 364 -9.66 2.69 -23.92
C ARG A 364 -8.91 3.34 -22.76
N ILE A 365 -8.05 2.58 -22.12
CA ILE A 365 -7.09 3.07 -21.13
C ILE A 365 -5.71 3.09 -21.77
N ARG A 366 -5.05 4.23 -21.65
CA ARG A 366 -3.64 4.37 -21.98
C ARG A 366 -2.82 4.13 -20.74
N MET A 367 -1.85 3.24 -20.79
CA MET A 367 -1.01 2.89 -19.65
C MET A 367 0.46 2.72 -20.04
N GLU A 368 1.38 3.09 -19.14
CA GLU A 368 2.77 2.61 -19.27
C GLU A 368 2.85 1.13 -18.93
N HIS A 369 3.66 0.40 -19.68
CA HIS A 369 3.75 -1.05 -19.58
C HIS A 369 5.12 -1.57 -20.00
N VAL A 370 5.48 -2.74 -19.49
CA VAL A 370 6.71 -3.46 -19.84
C VAL A 370 6.36 -4.83 -20.37
N TRP A 371 6.99 -5.20 -21.48
CA TRP A 371 6.91 -6.52 -22.09
C TRP A 371 8.29 -7.01 -22.53
N VAL A 372 8.35 -8.18 -23.15
CA VAL A 372 9.59 -8.84 -23.59
C VAL A 372 9.74 -8.75 -25.09
N GLU A 373 10.97 -8.57 -25.58
CA GLU A 373 11.36 -8.94 -26.93
C GLU A 373 12.36 -10.10 -26.86
N ALA A 374 12.13 -11.15 -27.65
CA ALA A 374 13.01 -12.31 -27.75
C ALA A 374 13.51 -12.50 -29.20
N ALA A 375 14.78 -12.88 -29.36
CA ALA A 375 15.36 -13.23 -30.65
C ALA A 375 14.95 -14.66 -31.03
N ILE A 376 14.02 -14.77 -31.99
CA ILE A 376 13.31 -16.01 -32.32
C ILE A 376 13.41 -16.29 -33.81
N ASP A 377 13.54 -17.56 -34.18
CA ASP A 377 13.26 -18.06 -35.54
C ASP A 377 11.74 -17.99 -35.75
N PHE A 378 11.28 -16.89 -36.34
CA PHE A 378 9.87 -16.55 -36.41
C PHE A 378 9.27 -16.85 -37.78
N TYR A 379 10.00 -16.74 -38.88
CA TYR A 379 9.45 -17.03 -40.20
C TYR A 379 10.04 -18.33 -40.79
N PRO A 380 9.20 -19.30 -41.19
CA PRO A 380 7.73 -19.33 -41.17
C PRO A 380 7.13 -19.98 -39.90
N SER A 381 7.96 -20.57 -39.04
CA SER A 381 7.54 -21.49 -37.96
C SER A 381 6.85 -20.79 -36.77
N ARG A 382 7.02 -19.47 -36.65
CA ARG A 382 6.55 -18.64 -35.53
C ARG A 382 6.99 -19.16 -34.17
N GLY A 383 8.25 -19.59 -34.10
CA GLY A 383 8.86 -20.11 -32.90
C GLY A 383 8.71 -21.62 -32.69
N ALA A 384 7.93 -22.33 -33.51
CA ALA A 384 7.72 -23.77 -33.36
C ALA A 384 8.96 -24.62 -33.67
N VAL A 385 9.91 -24.05 -34.43
CA VAL A 385 11.20 -24.67 -34.73
C VAL A 385 12.25 -23.58 -34.55
N MET A 386 13.25 -23.87 -33.72
CA MET A 386 14.40 -22.99 -33.47
C MET A 386 15.61 -23.49 -34.24
N GLN A 387 16.07 -22.72 -35.23
CA GLN A 387 17.39 -22.91 -35.85
C GLN A 387 18.26 -21.67 -35.66
N GLU A 388 17.92 -20.58 -36.37
CA GLU A 388 18.61 -19.30 -36.30
C GLU A 388 17.56 -18.19 -36.16
N ALA A 389 17.77 -17.28 -35.20
CA ALA A 389 16.82 -16.20 -34.97
C ALA A 389 16.82 -15.18 -36.11
N ASP A 390 15.63 -14.90 -36.65
CA ASP A 390 15.44 -13.97 -37.77
C ASP A 390 14.67 -12.69 -37.35
N ALA A 391 14.08 -12.68 -36.16
CA ALA A 391 13.27 -11.57 -35.67
C ALA A 391 13.35 -11.35 -34.16
N TRP A 392 13.24 -10.08 -33.74
CA TRP A 392 12.89 -9.72 -32.37
C TRP A 392 11.35 -9.76 -32.24
N VAL A 393 10.83 -10.72 -31.48
CA VAL A 393 9.40 -10.96 -31.32
C VAL A 393 8.93 -10.40 -29.98
N ALA A 394 7.91 -9.54 -30.00
CA ALA A 394 7.30 -8.98 -28.81
C ALA A 394 6.37 -9.99 -28.14
N LEU A 395 6.59 -10.25 -26.85
CA LEU A 395 5.87 -11.20 -26.02
C LEU A 395 5.44 -10.53 -24.71
N ASP A 396 4.17 -10.65 -24.37
CA ASP A 396 3.64 -10.19 -23.09
C ASP A 396 2.80 -11.30 -22.43
N PRO A 397 3.37 -12.08 -21.51
CA PRO A 397 2.64 -13.08 -20.75
C PRO A 397 1.92 -12.48 -19.51
N SER A 398 2.11 -11.19 -19.22
CA SER A 398 1.43 -10.50 -18.13
C SER A 398 -0.01 -10.13 -18.50
N PHE A 399 -0.24 -9.79 -19.78
CA PHE A 399 -1.58 -9.57 -20.30
C PHE A 399 -2.35 -10.88 -20.43
N LYS A 400 -3.46 -10.96 -19.70
CA LYS A 400 -4.38 -12.10 -19.78
C LYS A 400 -5.81 -11.67 -19.55
N GLN A 401 -6.73 -12.53 -19.94
CA GLN A 401 -8.15 -12.36 -19.68
C GLN A 401 -8.60 -13.46 -18.73
N TYR A 402 -9.55 -13.13 -17.89
CA TYR A 402 -10.05 -13.98 -16.83
C TYR A 402 -11.53 -14.28 -17.02
N GLU A 403 -11.91 -15.48 -16.64
CA GLU A 403 -13.28 -15.83 -16.29
C GLU A 403 -13.45 -15.56 -14.79
N PHE A 404 -14.41 -14.72 -14.43
CA PHE A 404 -14.73 -14.40 -13.04
C PHE A 404 -15.83 -15.33 -12.56
N LEU A 405 -15.54 -16.07 -11.50
CA LEU A 405 -16.43 -17.06 -10.92
C LEU A 405 -17.17 -16.42 -9.76
N GLU A 406 -18.50 -16.50 -9.80
CA GLU A 406 -19.35 -16.13 -8.69
C GLU A 406 -19.39 -17.31 -7.70
N GLY A 407 -19.04 -17.03 -6.45
CA GLY A 407 -19.11 -18.02 -5.38
C GLY A 407 -20.54 -18.28 -4.93
N LEU A 408 -20.73 -19.26 -4.06
CA LEU A 408 -22.03 -19.51 -3.45
C LEU A 408 -22.46 -18.33 -2.57
N ASP A 409 -23.71 -17.89 -2.74
CA ASP A 409 -24.34 -17.04 -1.74
C ASP A 409 -24.64 -17.88 -0.49
N VAL A 410 -23.76 -17.76 0.50
CA VAL A 410 -23.86 -18.52 1.75
C VAL A 410 -25.17 -18.24 2.48
N ALA A 411 -25.68 -17.00 2.44
CA ALA A 411 -26.91 -16.65 3.13
C ALA A 411 -28.12 -17.28 2.44
N GLU A 412 -28.15 -17.25 1.11
CA GLU A 412 -29.21 -17.92 0.33
C GLU A 412 -29.18 -19.44 0.53
N VAL A 413 -28.01 -20.07 0.38
CA VAL A 413 -27.84 -21.54 0.51
C VAL A 413 -28.17 -22.00 1.93
N ALA A 414 -27.77 -21.26 2.96
CA ALA A 414 -28.07 -21.58 4.35
C ALA A 414 -29.50 -21.15 4.77
N GLY A 415 -30.23 -20.40 3.94
CA GLY A 415 -31.52 -19.82 4.28
C GLY A 415 -31.45 -18.88 5.48
N ILE A 416 -30.36 -18.13 5.62
CA ILE A 416 -30.17 -17.17 6.71
C ILE A 416 -30.90 -15.89 6.33
N ASP A 417 -31.94 -15.57 7.09
CA ASP A 417 -32.52 -14.22 7.12
C ASP A 417 -31.76 -13.38 8.15
N GLY A 418 -30.92 -12.47 7.65
CA GLY A 418 -30.11 -11.59 8.51
C GLY A 418 -30.94 -10.69 9.42
N ALA A 419 -32.12 -10.25 8.99
CA ALA A 419 -33.00 -9.42 9.81
C ALA A 419 -33.64 -10.25 10.94
N ALA A 420 -34.15 -11.44 10.61
CA ALA A 420 -34.72 -12.33 11.61
C ALA A 420 -33.67 -12.82 12.63
N LEU A 421 -32.43 -13.07 12.19
CA LEU A 421 -31.32 -13.45 13.07
C LEU A 421 -30.93 -12.29 14.00
N ALA A 422 -30.82 -11.07 13.47
CA ALA A 422 -30.55 -9.88 14.27
C ALA A 422 -31.66 -9.63 15.30
N ASP A 423 -32.93 -9.76 14.90
CA ASP A 423 -34.07 -9.62 15.80
C ASP A 423 -34.04 -10.68 16.91
N SER A 424 -33.78 -11.94 16.56
CA SER A 424 -33.68 -13.04 17.54
C SER A 424 -32.52 -12.83 18.52
N PHE A 425 -31.39 -12.32 18.03
CA PHE A 425 -30.24 -11.98 18.87
C PHE A 425 -30.54 -10.80 19.79
N MET A 426 -31.14 -9.72 19.29
CA MET A 426 -31.50 -8.55 20.11
C MET A 426 -32.59 -8.87 21.14
N GLN A 427 -33.53 -9.77 20.80
CA GLN A 427 -34.57 -10.26 21.72
C GLN A 427 -34.04 -11.21 22.80
N SER A 428 -32.85 -11.77 22.62
CA SER A 428 -32.25 -12.65 23.64
C SER A 428 -31.79 -11.91 24.90
N GLY A 429 -31.61 -10.59 24.81
CA GLY A 429 -31.18 -9.74 25.92
C GLY A 429 -32.15 -8.58 26.18
N THR A 430 -31.73 -7.68 27.07
CA THR A 430 -32.44 -6.44 27.38
C THR A 430 -31.79 -5.29 26.63
N VAL A 431 -32.58 -4.58 25.83
CA VAL A 431 -32.18 -3.39 25.10
C VAL A 431 -32.83 -2.18 25.76
N ASN A 432 -32.03 -1.25 26.27
CA ASN A 432 -32.52 0.04 26.74
C ASN A 432 -32.14 1.12 25.73
N GLU A 433 -33.05 1.39 24.79
CA GLU A 433 -32.85 2.41 23.76
C GLU A 433 -32.80 3.83 24.31
N THR A 434 -33.37 4.08 25.50
CA THR A 434 -33.43 5.43 26.11
C THR A 434 -32.09 5.80 26.73
N GLU A 435 -31.42 4.85 27.38
CA GLU A 435 -30.12 5.06 28.03
C GLU A 435 -28.93 4.57 27.18
N GLY A 436 -29.20 3.89 26.05
CA GLY A 436 -28.20 3.50 25.05
C GLY A 436 -27.33 2.32 25.45
N TRP A 437 -27.83 1.40 26.28
CA TRP A 437 -27.10 0.19 26.68
C TRP A 437 -27.88 -1.09 26.34
N VAL A 438 -27.13 -2.19 26.19
CA VAL A 438 -27.66 -3.53 25.96
C VAL A 438 -27.03 -4.49 26.97
N GLN A 439 -27.80 -5.41 27.53
CA GLN A 439 -27.33 -6.36 28.53
C GLN A 439 -27.90 -7.75 28.31
N GLY A 440 -27.10 -8.78 28.55
CA GLY A 440 -27.57 -10.17 28.60
C GLY A 440 -27.91 -10.79 27.25
N LEU A 441 -27.30 -10.32 26.16
CA LEU A 441 -27.44 -10.98 24.85
C LEU A 441 -26.86 -12.39 24.90
N ASP A 442 -27.55 -13.33 24.28
CA ASP A 442 -27.14 -14.72 24.18
C ASP A 442 -26.39 -15.00 22.88
N ALA A 443 -25.08 -15.17 22.99
CA ALA A 443 -24.21 -15.53 21.86
C ALA A 443 -24.54 -16.92 21.27
N SER A 444 -25.25 -17.78 22.00
CA SER A 444 -25.64 -19.12 21.52
C SER A 444 -26.56 -19.06 20.30
N VAL A 445 -27.34 -17.98 20.14
CA VAL A 445 -28.20 -17.72 18.97
C VAL A 445 -27.37 -17.63 17.68
N LEU A 446 -26.27 -16.87 17.73
CA LEU A 446 -25.35 -16.73 16.60
C LEU A 446 -24.58 -18.04 16.34
N GLN A 447 -24.18 -18.74 17.40
CA GLN A 447 -23.48 -20.01 17.29
C GLN A 447 -24.36 -21.12 16.68
N ALA A 448 -25.64 -21.15 17.03
CA ALA A 448 -26.62 -22.07 16.44
C ALA A 448 -26.83 -21.77 14.94
N ALA A 449 -27.03 -20.49 14.57
CA ALA A 449 -27.17 -20.08 13.18
C ALA A 449 -25.92 -20.41 12.35
N GLN A 450 -24.71 -20.19 12.89
CA GLN A 450 -23.47 -20.57 12.24
C GLN A 450 -23.36 -22.09 12.03
N THR A 451 -23.72 -22.89 13.04
CA THR A 451 -23.68 -24.36 12.95
C THR A 451 -24.67 -24.87 11.90
N GLU A 452 -25.89 -24.33 11.86
CA GLU A 452 -26.89 -24.68 10.85
C GLU A 452 -26.42 -24.28 9.43
N ALA A 453 -25.85 -23.09 9.28
CA ALA A 453 -25.30 -22.63 8.02
C ALA A 453 -24.18 -23.53 7.50
N GLN A 454 -23.25 -23.94 8.37
CA GLN A 454 -22.19 -24.88 8.03
C GLN A 454 -22.75 -26.23 7.56
N GLN A 455 -23.77 -26.75 8.25
CA GLN A 455 -24.41 -28.02 7.87
C GLN A 455 -25.12 -27.95 6.52
N LYS A 456 -25.88 -26.87 6.28
CA LYS A 456 -26.59 -26.67 5.00
C LYS A 456 -25.61 -26.44 3.85
N LEU A 457 -24.56 -25.66 4.07
CA LEU A 457 -23.52 -25.45 3.06
C LEU A 457 -22.78 -26.75 2.75
N ALA A 458 -22.38 -27.52 3.77
CA ALA A 458 -21.75 -28.83 3.56
C ALA A 458 -22.67 -29.81 2.81
N TYR A 459 -23.98 -29.80 3.11
CA TYR A 459 -24.97 -30.60 2.40
C TYR A 459 -25.09 -30.18 0.93
N HIS A 460 -25.17 -28.88 0.65
CA HIS A 460 -25.26 -28.34 -0.70
C HIS A 460 -24.03 -28.72 -1.54
N ILE A 461 -22.82 -28.49 -1.00
CA ILE A 461 -21.56 -28.82 -1.68
C ILE A 461 -21.47 -30.33 -1.96
N SER A 462 -21.86 -31.19 -1.01
CA SER A 462 -21.70 -32.64 -1.17
C SER A 462 -22.80 -33.33 -1.99
N ASN A 463 -24.01 -32.77 -2.04
CA ASN A 463 -25.17 -33.45 -2.65
C ASN A 463 -25.80 -32.72 -3.85
N GLN A 464 -25.52 -31.43 -4.04
CA GLN A 464 -26.12 -30.61 -5.10
C GLN A 464 -25.10 -30.10 -6.12
N MET A 465 -23.80 -30.14 -5.79
CA MET A 465 -22.73 -29.83 -6.73
C MET A 465 -22.07 -31.11 -7.25
N THR A 466 -21.59 -31.09 -8.50
CA THR A 466 -20.85 -32.20 -9.10
C THR A 466 -19.39 -31.77 -9.25
N ASP A 467 -18.47 -32.45 -8.55
CA ASP A 467 -17.03 -32.16 -8.55
C ASP A 467 -16.69 -30.66 -8.33
N PRO A 468 -17.17 -30.03 -7.23
CA PRO A 468 -16.98 -28.61 -7.01
C PRO A 468 -15.52 -28.26 -6.75
N THR A 469 -15.02 -27.24 -7.44
CA THR A 469 -13.72 -26.64 -7.15
C THR A 469 -13.84 -25.58 -6.05
N VAL A 470 -12.69 -25.16 -5.48
CA VAL A 470 -12.65 -24.03 -4.53
C VAL A 470 -13.25 -22.78 -5.16
N GLY A 471 -12.98 -22.53 -6.44
CA GLY A 471 -13.51 -21.36 -7.17
C GLY A 471 -15.04 -21.37 -7.30
N ASP A 472 -15.67 -22.55 -7.38
CA ASP A 472 -17.13 -22.67 -7.45
C ASP A 472 -17.80 -22.37 -6.11
N VAL A 473 -17.07 -22.53 -5.00
CA VAL A 473 -17.60 -22.34 -3.64
C VAL A 473 -17.38 -20.91 -3.16
N ILE A 474 -16.14 -20.40 -3.25
CA ILE A 474 -15.78 -19.08 -2.71
C ILE A 474 -15.68 -18.00 -3.79
N GLY A 475 -15.92 -18.36 -5.05
CA GLY A 475 -15.71 -17.49 -6.19
C GLY A 475 -14.23 -17.34 -6.53
N GLY A 476 -13.93 -16.36 -7.38
CA GLY A 476 -12.57 -15.99 -7.72
C GLY A 476 -12.41 -15.70 -9.20
N ARG A 477 -11.22 -15.93 -9.73
CA ARG A 477 -10.94 -15.75 -11.15
C ARG A 477 -10.05 -16.86 -11.67
N LYS A 478 -10.29 -17.25 -12.93
CA LYS A 478 -9.48 -18.22 -13.66
C LYS A 478 -8.94 -17.59 -14.92
N VAL A 479 -7.65 -17.79 -15.21
CA VAL A 479 -7.06 -17.35 -16.48
C VAL A 479 -7.70 -18.14 -17.62
N ILE A 480 -8.15 -17.44 -18.66
CA ILE A 480 -8.53 -18.07 -19.92
C ILE A 480 -7.25 -18.61 -20.57
N ILE A 481 -7.08 -19.94 -20.49
CA ILE A 481 -5.91 -20.66 -20.96
C ILE A 481 -5.74 -20.43 -22.46
N GLN A 482 -4.51 -20.12 -22.85
CA GLN A 482 -4.10 -20.06 -24.24
C GLN A 482 -2.92 -20.98 -24.44
N GLU A 483 -3.08 -21.95 -25.33
CA GLU A 483 -2.04 -22.92 -25.65
C GLU A 483 -2.09 -23.15 -27.15
N PHE A 484 -1.06 -22.69 -27.84
CA PHE A 484 -0.94 -22.76 -29.29
C PHE A 484 0.42 -23.33 -29.64
N PRO A 485 0.56 -24.06 -30.76
CA PRO A 485 1.84 -24.61 -31.20
C PRO A 485 2.79 -23.54 -31.78
N ASN A 486 2.46 -22.25 -31.63
CA ASN A 486 3.28 -21.13 -32.08
C ASN A 486 3.09 -19.87 -31.20
N LEU A 487 4.04 -18.94 -31.30
CA LEU A 487 3.98 -17.63 -30.66
C LEU A 487 3.03 -16.68 -31.38
N PRO A 488 2.33 -15.77 -30.66
CA PRO A 488 1.43 -14.79 -31.27
C PRO A 488 2.15 -13.88 -32.28
N SER A 489 1.42 -13.41 -33.31
CA SER A 489 1.98 -12.55 -34.37
C SER A 489 2.05 -11.09 -33.99
N ALA A 490 1.32 -10.69 -32.94
CA ALA A 490 1.33 -9.35 -32.38
C ALA A 490 0.82 -9.41 -30.93
N LEU A 491 1.10 -8.35 -30.18
CA LEU A 491 0.52 -8.15 -28.85
C LEU A 491 -1.01 -7.92 -28.95
N PRO A 492 -1.78 -8.28 -27.91
CA PRO A 492 -3.24 -8.22 -27.91
C PRO A 492 -3.82 -6.80 -27.73
N TYR A 493 -2.96 -5.78 -27.73
CA TYR A 493 -3.30 -4.37 -27.59
C TYR A 493 -2.43 -3.53 -28.53
N ARG A 494 -2.77 -2.24 -28.67
CA ARG A 494 -2.00 -1.32 -29.49
C ARG A 494 -0.82 -0.77 -28.69
N ILE A 495 0.39 -0.94 -29.20
CA ILE A 495 1.54 -0.16 -28.73
C ILE A 495 1.41 1.27 -29.27
N LEU A 496 1.36 2.26 -28.37
CA LEU A 496 1.40 3.68 -28.75
C LEU A 496 2.84 4.12 -29.04
N VAL A 497 3.75 3.76 -28.14
CA VAL A 497 5.17 4.11 -28.24
C VAL A 497 6.02 3.05 -27.56
N GLU A 498 7.09 2.65 -28.23
CA GLU A 498 8.21 1.94 -27.64
C GLU A 498 9.19 2.98 -27.08
N GLY A 499 9.29 3.05 -25.76
CA GLY A 499 10.10 4.06 -25.08
C GLY A 499 11.56 3.66 -25.07
N THR A 500 11.89 2.60 -24.34
CA THR A 500 13.27 2.16 -24.12
C THR A 500 13.37 0.65 -24.09
N ARG A 501 14.52 0.12 -24.52
CA ARG A 501 14.87 -1.30 -24.39
C ARG A 501 16.02 -1.48 -23.44
N TYR A 502 15.93 -2.43 -22.53
CA TYR A 502 17.03 -2.70 -21.62
C TYR A 502 17.22 -4.19 -21.33
N GLY A 503 18.47 -4.59 -21.10
CA GLY A 503 18.83 -5.96 -20.68
C GLY A 503 18.60 -6.19 -19.17
N ALA A 504 18.56 -5.12 -18.38
CA ALA A 504 18.30 -5.13 -16.94
C ALA A 504 17.40 -3.93 -16.58
N VAL A 505 16.52 -4.09 -15.59
CA VAL A 505 15.60 -3.01 -15.21
C VAL A 505 16.38 -1.83 -14.61
N PRO A 506 16.15 -0.58 -15.05
CA PRO A 506 16.81 0.59 -14.47
C PRO A 506 16.51 0.75 -12.98
N ASP A 507 17.50 1.18 -12.20
CA ASP A 507 17.40 1.38 -10.73
C ASP A 507 16.19 2.22 -10.28
N LYS A 508 15.76 3.18 -11.10
CA LYS A 508 14.62 4.05 -10.82
C LYS A 508 13.27 3.32 -10.84
N LEU A 509 13.21 2.15 -11.46
CA LEU A 509 12.03 1.30 -11.55
C LEU A 509 12.11 0.12 -10.58
N ARG A 510 13.10 0.10 -9.67
CA ARG A 510 13.23 -0.91 -8.62
C ARG A 510 12.62 -0.41 -7.33
N ASN A 511 11.68 -1.17 -6.78
CA ASN A 511 11.15 -0.87 -5.46
C ASN A 511 12.22 -1.12 -4.40
N ARG A 512 12.37 -0.18 -3.46
CA ARG A 512 13.36 -0.26 -2.38
C ARG A 512 12.66 -0.04 -1.05
N ILE A 513 12.94 -0.91 -0.08
CA ILE A 513 12.52 -0.74 1.31
C ILE A 513 13.72 -0.17 2.07
N THR A 514 13.57 1.03 2.62
CA THR A 514 14.57 1.64 3.51
C THR A 514 14.07 1.59 4.95
N PHE A 515 14.85 1.00 5.84
CA PHE A 515 14.55 0.87 7.27
C PHE A 515 15.10 2.05 8.09
#